data_AF-A0A0R3QGR6-F1
#
_entry.id   AF-A0A0R3QGR6-F1
#
_cell.length_a   1.000
_cell.length_b   1.000
_cell.length_c   1.000
_cell.angle_alpha   90.00
_cell.angle_beta   90.00
_cell.angle_gamma   90.00
#
_symmetry.space_group_name_H-M   'P 1'
#
loop_
_entity.id
_entity.type
_entity.pdbx_description
1 polymer ?
#
loop_
_entity_poly.entity_id
_entity_poly.type
_entity_poly.pdbx_seq_one_letter_code
_entity_poly.pdbx_strand_id
1 'polypeptide(L)'
;SDADLTINPLHKGEVDLPKYICPIFSRLINYYHDESICKIMVDCVPSLPSGCQQAIMACDLAVQVLPDCMAPLARQLISHLASLHPSAVLAIPIIELASDCSSVPEFYQFFEIKHFKFVIDILASYTNVHRYNTFIVAAAFRTLMRWYTKMSDAVKPTICNYIINKIEEEAKTCLPNVINAKEHSDERQSSDSGTPTTAAFSFGSANREDMIINEDT
;
A
#
# COMPACT_ATOMS: atom_id res chain seq x y z
N SER A 1 10.13 39.40 27.31
CA SER A 1 9.31 38.34 27.93
C SER A 1 9.14 37.29 26.85
N ASP A 2 10.23 36.55 26.60
CA ASP A 2 10.29 35.53 25.56
C ASP A 2 10.22 34.17 26.25
N ALA A 3 9.04 33.55 26.15
CA ALA A 3 8.81 32.19 26.59
C ALA A 3 8.67 31.33 25.33
N ASP A 4 9.80 30.87 24.80
CA ASP A 4 9.81 29.79 23.82
C ASP A 4 11.08 28.95 24.01
N LEU A 5 11.06 28.03 24.98
CA LEU A 5 11.98 26.89 25.02
C LEU A 5 11.56 25.89 26.13
N THR A 6 10.58 25.03 25.87
CA THR A 6 10.43 23.75 26.62
C THR A 6 9.76 22.69 25.75
N ILE A 7 10.48 22.19 24.73
CA ILE A 7 10.17 20.87 24.18
C ILE A 7 10.92 19.84 25.03
N ASN A 8 10.17 19.09 25.85
CA ASN A 8 10.70 18.02 26.70
C ASN A 8 11.36 16.91 25.84
N PRO A 9 12.65 16.60 26.00
CA PRO A 9 13.36 15.59 25.22
C PRO A 9 12.96 14.13 25.57
N LEU A 10 12.20 13.93 26.65
CA LEU A 10 11.82 12.60 27.15
C LEU A 10 10.81 11.89 26.24
N HIS A 11 9.90 12.63 25.61
CA HIS A 11 8.83 12.04 24.79
C HIS A 11 9.29 11.60 23.39
N LYS A 12 10.44 12.13 22.93
CA LYS A 12 11.01 11.79 21.63
C LYS A 12 11.67 10.40 21.62
N GLY A 13 12.21 9.96 22.76
CA GLY A 13 12.91 8.67 22.88
C GLY A 13 11.99 7.45 22.83
N GLU A 14 10.74 7.58 23.30
CA GLU A 14 9.76 6.49 23.30
C GLU A 14 9.16 6.27 21.90
N VAL A 15 8.95 7.35 21.16
CA VAL A 15 8.46 7.30 19.77
C VAL A 15 9.49 6.65 18.85
N ASP A 16 10.79 6.93 19.02
CA ASP A 16 11.85 6.38 18.17
C ASP A 16 12.29 4.95 18.55
N LEU A 17 11.75 4.36 19.63
CA LEU A 17 12.19 3.05 20.13
C LEU A 17 12.08 1.91 19.08
N PRO A 18 10.98 1.77 18.30
CA PRO A 18 10.84 0.75 17.27
C PRO A 18 11.99 0.72 16.25
N LYS A 19 12.54 1.90 15.93
CA LYS A 19 13.62 2.08 14.94
C LYS A 19 14.90 1.36 15.35
N TYR A 20 15.17 1.27 16.66
CA TYR A 20 16.39 0.69 17.20
C TYR A 20 16.18 -0.73 17.72
N ILE A 21 15.03 -1.00 18.34
CA ILE A 21 14.79 -2.29 18.99
C ILE A 21 14.43 -3.39 17.98
N CYS A 22 13.66 -3.08 16.93
CA CYS A 22 13.22 -4.08 15.95
C CYS A 22 14.40 -4.72 15.20
N PRO A 23 15.41 -3.96 14.73
CA PRO A 23 16.61 -4.56 14.12
C PRO A 23 17.39 -5.50 15.04
N ILE A 24 17.45 -5.17 16.35
CA ILE A 24 18.11 -6.03 17.35
C ILE A 24 17.33 -7.34 17.48
N PHE A 25 16.02 -7.26 17.64
CA PHE A 25 15.18 -8.45 17.73
C PHE A 25 15.20 -9.29 16.45
N SER A 26 15.23 -8.67 15.26
CA SER A 26 15.39 -9.39 13.98
C SER A 26 16.66 -10.25 13.93
N ARG A 27 17.71 -9.88 14.67
CA ARG A 27 18.90 -10.71 14.83
C ARG A 27 18.71 -11.78 15.90
N LEU A 28 18.13 -11.42 17.04
CA LEU A 28 17.94 -12.33 18.18
C LEU A 28 17.01 -13.51 17.87
N ILE A 29 16.00 -13.34 17.02
CA ILE A 29 15.08 -14.45 16.64
C ILE A 29 15.77 -15.63 15.96
N ASN A 30 17.01 -15.46 15.46
CA ASN A 30 17.80 -16.56 14.91
C ASN A 30 18.40 -17.48 15.99
N TYR A 31 18.35 -17.05 17.26
CA TYR A 31 18.93 -17.76 18.40
C TYR A 31 17.89 -18.06 19.49
N TYR A 32 16.93 -17.15 19.68
CA TYR A 32 15.89 -17.24 20.69
C TYR A 32 14.52 -17.36 20.03
N HIS A 33 13.92 -18.55 20.15
CA HIS A 33 12.58 -18.87 19.62
C HIS A 33 11.51 -18.56 20.68
N ASP A 34 11.41 -17.29 21.09
CA ASP A 34 10.50 -16.84 22.13
C ASP A 34 9.38 -15.96 21.55
N GLU A 35 8.13 -16.33 21.86
CA GLU A 35 6.93 -15.55 21.51
C GLU A 35 6.99 -14.12 22.06
N SER A 36 7.63 -13.90 23.22
CA SER A 36 7.77 -12.57 23.81
C SER A 36 8.50 -11.60 22.89
N ILE A 37 9.51 -12.07 22.15
CA ILE A 37 10.27 -11.27 21.18
C ILE A 37 9.37 -10.90 19.99
N CYS A 38 8.66 -11.88 19.43
CA CYS A 38 7.68 -11.66 18.37
C CYS A 38 6.61 -10.66 18.79
N LYS A 39 6.09 -10.79 20.01
CA LYS A 39 5.07 -9.89 20.55
C LYS A 39 5.56 -8.45 20.61
N ILE A 40 6.79 -8.21 21.10
CA ILE A 40 7.35 -6.85 21.15
C ILE A 40 7.46 -6.25 19.74
N MET A 41 7.86 -7.03 18.73
CA MET A 41 7.89 -6.55 17.34
C MET A 41 6.50 -6.16 16.84
N VAL A 42 5.48 -6.99 17.10
CA VAL A 42 4.09 -6.74 16.70
C VAL A 42 3.51 -5.52 17.41
N ASP A 43 3.80 -5.35 18.70
CA ASP A 43 3.35 -4.21 19.49
C ASP A 43 4.00 -2.88 19.06
N CYS A 44 5.17 -2.94 18.40
CA CYS A 44 5.83 -1.75 17.84
C CYS A 44 5.19 -1.23 16.54
N VAL A 45 4.41 -2.06 15.83
CA VAL A 45 3.79 -1.69 14.53
C VAL A 45 2.91 -0.44 14.60
N PRO A 46 1.95 -0.27 15.55
CA PRO A 46 1.11 0.91 15.61
C PRO A 46 1.84 2.19 16.03
N SER A 47 2.99 2.05 16.71
CA SER A 47 3.77 3.17 17.27
C SER A 47 4.93 3.61 16.40
N LEU A 48 4.85 3.35 15.09
CA LEU A 48 5.93 3.59 14.16
C LEU A 48 6.17 5.09 13.95
N PRO A 49 7.41 5.61 14.15
CA PRO A 49 7.76 6.95 13.70
C PRO A 49 7.43 7.15 12.22
N SER A 50 7.19 8.40 11.82
CA SER A 50 6.98 8.73 10.41
C SER A 50 8.11 8.19 9.53
N GLY A 51 7.76 7.34 8.56
CA GLY A 51 8.69 6.71 7.62
C GLY A 51 9.55 5.58 8.17
N CYS A 52 9.40 5.20 9.45
CA CYS A 52 10.04 4.01 10.00
C CYS A 52 9.36 2.76 9.43
N GLN A 53 10.14 1.74 9.07
CA GLN A 53 9.68 0.48 8.46
C GLN A 53 10.13 -0.74 9.28
N GLN A 54 10.97 -0.53 10.29
CA GLN A 54 11.74 -1.56 10.97
C GLN A 54 10.87 -2.58 11.68
N ALA A 55 9.76 -2.18 12.29
CA ALA A 55 8.82 -3.11 12.93
C ALA A 55 8.13 -4.02 11.90
N ILE A 56 7.77 -3.47 10.74
CA ILE A 56 7.11 -4.21 9.65
C ILE A 56 8.08 -5.24 9.07
N MET A 57 9.32 -4.82 8.76
CA MET A 57 10.37 -5.72 8.27
C MET A 57 10.77 -6.78 9.31
N ALA A 58 10.76 -6.44 10.60
CA ALA A 58 11.04 -7.40 11.66
C ALA A 58 9.93 -8.45 11.77
N CYS A 59 8.65 -8.03 11.67
CA CYS A 59 7.52 -8.94 11.62
C CYS A 59 7.58 -9.86 10.39
N ASP A 60 7.98 -9.33 9.24
CA ASP A 60 8.13 -10.10 8.00
C ASP A 60 9.12 -11.24 8.15
N LEU A 61 10.30 -10.94 8.71
CA LEU A 61 11.29 -11.95 9.04
C LEU A 61 10.77 -12.94 10.11
N ALA A 62 10.09 -12.44 11.15
CA ALA A 62 9.59 -13.29 12.23
C ALA A 62 8.51 -14.29 11.76
N VAL A 63 7.64 -13.90 10.81
CA VAL A 63 6.64 -14.80 10.21
C VAL A 63 7.30 -15.99 9.52
N GLN A 64 8.46 -15.78 8.90
CA GLN A 64 9.19 -16.83 8.19
C GLN A 64 10.07 -17.69 9.12
N VAL A 65 10.72 -17.07 10.10
CA VAL A 65 11.67 -17.75 11.00
C VAL A 65 10.97 -18.44 12.18
N LEU A 66 9.91 -17.84 12.71
CA LEU A 66 9.18 -18.27 13.91
C LEU A 66 7.66 -18.37 13.66
N PRO A 67 7.19 -19.18 12.69
CA PRO A 67 5.77 -19.25 12.32
C PRO A 67 4.88 -19.65 13.51
N ASP A 68 5.33 -20.59 14.35
CA ASP A 68 4.59 -21.05 15.52
C ASP A 68 4.39 -19.94 16.56
N CYS A 69 5.42 -19.11 16.78
CA CYS A 69 5.35 -17.96 17.69
C CYS A 69 4.50 -16.82 17.11
N MET A 70 4.46 -16.67 15.79
CA MET A 70 3.68 -15.63 15.11
C MET A 70 2.20 -16.01 14.94
N ALA A 71 1.86 -17.30 14.87
CA ALA A 71 0.49 -17.79 14.76
C ALA A 71 -0.50 -17.19 15.78
N PRO A 72 -0.22 -17.16 17.11
CA PRO A 72 -1.12 -16.52 18.08
C PRO A 72 -1.24 -14.99 17.89
N LEU A 73 -0.20 -14.35 17.35
CA LEU A 73 -0.11 -12.90 17.15
C LEU A 73 -0.66 -12.44 15.80
N ALA A 74 -0.89 -13.33 14.85
CA ALA A 74 -1.22 -13.00 13.46
C ALA A 74 -2.46 -12.10 13.31
N ARG A 75 -3.50 -12.36 14.10
CA ARG A 75 -4.72 -11.53 14.12
C ARG A 75 -4.44 -10.11 14.63
N GLN A 76 -3.59 -9.99 15.65
CA GLN A 76 -3.18 -8.70 16.19
C GLN A 76 -2.34 -7.94 15.17
N LEU A 77 -1.36 -8.61 14.54
CA LEU A 77 -0.50 -8.00 13.52
C LEU A 77 -1.30 -7.45 12.35
N ILE A 78 -2.22 -8.23 11.78
CA ILE A 78 -3.06 -7.75 10.66
C ILE A 78 -3.96 -6.58 11.09
N SER A 79 -4.51 -6.61 12.31
CA SER A 79 -5.27 -5.47 12.83
C SER A 79 -4.41 -4.22 13.00
N HIS A 80 -3.18 -4.36 13.49
CA HIS A 80 -2.23 -3.26 13.63
C HIS A 80 -1.88 -2.67 12.25
N LEU A 81 -1.58 -3.52 11.26
CA LEU A 81 -1.28 -3.07 9.90
C LEU A 81 -2.47 -2.33 9.26
N ALA A 82 -3.70 -2.81 9.46
CA ALA A 82 -4.91 -2.16 8.95
C ALA A 82 -5.19 -0.79 9.60
N SER A 83 -4.65 -0.54 10.79
CA SER A 83 -4.77 0.76 11.46
C SER A 83 -3.77 1.81 10.96
N LEU A 84 -2.75 1.39 10.21
CA LEU A 84 -1.73 2.30 9.69
C LEU A 84 -2.32 3.18 8.57
N HIS A 85 -1.93 4.45 8.56
CA HIS A 85 -2.25 5.32 7.45
C HIS A 85 -1.43 4.90 6.21
N PRO A 86 -2.08 4.60 5.06
CA PRO A 86 -1.36 4.21 3.85
C PRO A 86 -0.37 5.30 3.41
N SER A 87 0.84 4.93 3.02
CA SER A 87 1.86 5.87 2.51
C SER A 87 2.79 5.18 1.52
N ALA A 88 3.40 5.96 0.62
CA ALA A 88 4.33 5.43 -0.38
C ALA A 88 5.57 4.79 0.26
N VAL A 89 6.04 5.34 1.40
CA VAL A 89 7.17 4.79 2.14
C VAL A 89 6.82 3.39 2.68
N LEU A 90 5.64 3.19 3.25
CA LEU A 90 5.28 1.90 3.83
C LEU A 90 4.74 0.87 2.83
N ALA A 91 4.45 1.28 1.59
CA ALA A 91 3.75 0.44 0.61
C ALA A 91 4.44 -0.91 0.35
N ILE A 92 5.72 -0.87 -0.04
CA ILE A 92 6.49 -2.07 -0.36
C ILE A 92 6.59 -3.00 0.85
N PRO A 93 7.09 -2.58 2.03
CA PRO A 93 7.26 -3.49 3.16
C PRO A 93 5.93 -4.07 3.68
N ILE A 94 4.82 -3.31 3.61
CA ILE A 94 3.50 -3.83 4.00
C ILE A 94 3.00 -4.88 3.00
N ILE A 95 3.14 -4.63 1.69
CA ILE A 95 2.70 -5.57 0.66
C ILE A 95 3.55 -6.84 0.67
N GLU A 96 4.86 -6.72 0.88
CA GLU A 96 5.77 -7.86 1.03
C GLU A 96 5.40 -8.70 2.25
N LEU A 97 5.30 -8.09 3.44
CA LEU A 97 4.83 -8.77 4.65
C LEU A 97 3.47 -9.47 4.43
N ALA A 98 2.50 -8.77 3.84
CA ALA A 98 1.20 -9.37 3.56
C ALA A 98 1.31 -10.55 2.58
N SER A 99 2.19 -10.47 1.57
CA SER A 99 2.44 -11.56 0.62
C SER A 99 3.07 -12.76 1.31
N ASP A 100 4.02 -12.55 2.20
CA ASP A 100 4.76 -13.63 2.87
C ASP A 100 3.90 -14.31 3.94
N CYS A 101 3.10 -13.53 4.68
CA CYS A 101 2.04 -14.04 5.55
C CYS A 101 1.08 -15.01 4.82
N SER A 102 0.77 -14.76 3.55
CA SER A 102 -0.12 -15.65 2.77
C SER A 102 0.52 -17.01 2.42
N SER A 103 1.85 -17.08 2.52
CA SER A 103 2.64 -18.29 2.21
C SER A 103 2.87 -19.18 3.44
N VAL A 104 2.55 -18.69 4.64
CA VAL A 104 2.71 -19.39 5.93
C VAL A 104 1.34 -19.83 6.46
N PRO A 105 0.94 -21.12 6.33
CA PRO A 105 -0.37 -21.60 6.76
C PRO A 105 -0.69 -21.33 8.24
N GLU A 106 0.30 -21.45 9.11
CA GLU A 106 0.21 -21.26 10.56
C GLU A 106 -0.24 -19.83 10.90
N PHE A 107 0.11 -18.86 10.06
CA PHE A 107 -0.23 -17.46 10.26
C PHE A 107 -1.73 -17.20 10.12
N TYR A 108 -2.37 -17.76 9.10
CA TYR A 108 -3.78 -17.51 8.80
C TYR A 108 -4.73 -18.63 9.22
N GLN A 109 -4.23 -19.70 9.85
CA GLN A 109 -5.04 -20.86 10.24
C GLN A 109 -6.24 -20.51 11.13
N PHE A 110 -6.15 -19.45 11.93
CA PHE A 110 -7.22 -18.98 12.82
C PHE A 110 -7.97 -17.75 12.31
N PHE A 111 -7.86 -17.42 11.02
CA PHE A 111 -8.51 -16.26 10.44
C PHE A 111 -10.00 -16.50 10.21
N GLU A 112 -10.81 -15.74 10.95
CA GLU A 112 -12.20 -15.45 10.59
C GLU A 112 -12.31 -14.42 9.44
N ILE A 113 -13.51 -14.30 8.87
CA ILE A 113 -13.85 -13.35 7.79
C ILE A 113 -13.37 -11.92 8.09
N LYS A 114 -13.48 -11.46 9.35
CA LYS A 114 -13.06 -10.11 9.75
C LYS A 114 -11.55 -9.87 9.52
N HIS A 115 -10.71 -10.86 9.73
CA HIS A 115 -9.27 -10.73 9.52
C HIS A 115 -8.92 -10.72 8.03
N PHE A 116 -9.61 -11.52 7.22
CA PHE A 116 -9.49 -11.42 5.77
C PHE A 116 -9.90 -10.04 5.25
N LYS A 117 -10.96 -9.43 5.80
CA LYS A 117 -11.33 -8.05 5.46
C LYS A 117 -10.22 -7.05 5.79
N PHE A 118 -9.56 -7.16 6.94
CA PHE A 118 -8.40 -6.31 7.24
C PHE A 118 -7.27 -6.46 6.22
N VAL A 119 -6.98 -7.69 5.77
CA VAL A 119 -6.00 -7.91 4.69
C VAL A 119 -6.44 -7.19 3.40
N ILE A 120 -7.72 -7.25 3.05
CA ILE A 120 -8.24 -6.53 1.88
C ILE A 120 -8.12 -5.02 2.06
N ASP A 121 -8.47 -4.48 3.23
CA ASP A 121 -8.40 -3.05 3.52
C ASP A 121 -6.96 -2.53 3.40
N ILE A 122 -6.00 -3.28 3.93
CA ILE A 122 -4.57 -2.98 3.79
C ILE A 122 -4.19 -2.90 2.31
N LEU A 123 -4.47 -3.95 1.54
CA LEU A 123 -3.98 -4.06 0.16
C LEU A 123 -4.72 -3.14 -0.82
N ALA A 124 -6.03 -2.96 -0.63
CA ALA A 124 -6.85 -2.09 -1.46
C ALA A 124 -6.34 -0.66 -1.44
N SER A 125 -5.88 -0.18 -0.28
CA SER A 125 -5.30 1.17 -0.13
C SER A 125 -4.11 1.46 -1.05
N TYR A 126 -3.44 0.42 -1.56
CA TYR A 126 -2.29 0.51 -2.47
C TYR A 126 -2.63 0.25 -3.95
N THR A 127 -3.92 0.11 -4.31
CA THR A 127 -4.36 -0.14 -5.69
C THR A 127 -4.59 1.14 -6.52
N ASN A 128 -4.49 2.31 -5.89
CA ASN A 128 -4.75 3.58 -6.56
C ASN A 128 -3.61 3.98 -7.51
N VAL A 129 -3.89 3.97 -8.82
CA VAL A 129 -2.96 4.27 -9.91
C VAL A 129 -2.49 5.72 -9.98
N HIS A 130 -3.22 6.65 -9.35
CA HIS A 130 -2.82 8.05 -9.29
C HIS A 130 -1.90 8.35 -8.10
N ARG A 131 -1.94 7.49 -7.08
CA ARG A 131 -1.15 7.66 -5.85
C ARG A 131 0.15 6.86 -5.85
N TYR A 132 0.16 5.72 -6.51
CA TYR A 132 1.28 4.79 -6.50
C TYR A 132 1.73 4.43 -7.92
N ASN A 133 3.00 4.04 -8.06
CA ASN A 133 3.51 3.56 -9.34
C ASN A 133 2.94 2.18 -9.71
N THR A 134 3.08 1.81 -10.98
CA THR A 134 2.56 0.54 -11.52
C THR A 134 3.07 -0.69 -10.78
N PHE A 135 4.31 -0.65 -10.27
CA PHE A 135 4.88 -1.77 -9.52
C PHE A 135 4.13 -2.02 -8.21
N ILE A 136 3.90 -0.98 -7.41
CA ILE A 136 3.16 -1.08 -6.14
C ILE A 136 1.73 -1.57 -6.40
N VAL A 137 1.05 -0.97 -7.38
CA VAL A 137 -0.33 -1.35 -7.74
C VAL A 137 -0.39 -2.82 -8.17
N ALA A 138 0.49 -3.25 -9.07
CA ALA A 138 0.55 -4.63 -9.51
C ALA A 138 0.87 -5.61 -8.37
N ALA A 139 1.78 -5.24 -7.46
CA ALA A 139 2.12 -6.04 -6.29
C ALA A 139 0.94 -6.18 -5.32
N ALA A 140 0.16 -5.11 -5.11
CA ALA A 140 -1.06 -5.14 -4.29
C ALA A 140 -2.10 -6.09 -4.88
N PHE A 141 -2.41 -5.98 -6.18
CA PHE A 141 -3.33 -6.88 -6.88
C PHE A 141 -2.86 -8.34 -6.84
N ARG A 142 -1.58 -8.60 -7.12
CA ARG A 142 -0.99 -9.94 -7.02
C ARG A 142 -1.19 -10.53 -5.62
N THR A 143 -1.01 -9.72 -4.60
CA THR A 143 -1.11 -10.14 -3.19
C THR A 143 -2.57 -10.37 -2.78
N LEU A 144 -3.52 -9.53 -3.25
CA LEU A 144 -4.96 -9.75 -3.11
C LEU A 144 -5.38 -11.11 -3.69
N MET A 145 -4.95 -11.40 -4.92
CA MET A 145 -5.22 -12.69 -5.57
C MET A 145 -4.65 -13.84 -4.76
N ARG A 146 -3.41 -13.71 -4.27
CA ARG A 146 -2.75 -14.71 -3.42
C ARG A 146 -3.60 -15.03 -2.18
N TRP A 147 -4.04 -14.00 -1.45
CA TRP A 147 -4.90 -14.16 -0.28
C TRP A 147 -6.26 -14.77 -0.60
N TYR A 148 -6.88 -14.36 -1.72
CA TYR A 148 -8.16 -14.93 -2.14
C TYR A 148 -8.09 -16.45 -2.36
N THR A 149 -6.95 -16.98 -2.83
CA THR A 149 -6.76 -18.44 -2.94
C THR A 149 -6.69 -19.18 -1.61
N LYS A 150 -6.38 -18.49 -0.50
CA LYS A 150 -6.25 -19.09 0.84
C LYS A 150 -7.57 -19.17 1.60
N MET A 151 -8.59 -18.44 1.15
CA MET A 151 -9.90 -18.43 1.77
C MET A 151 -10.69 -19.69 1.41
N SER A 152 -11.55 -20.15 2.31
CA SER A 152 -12.46 -21.27 2.04
C SER A 152 -13.56 -20.85 1.06
N ASP A 153 -14.11 -21.82 0.31
CA ASP A 153 -15.15 -21.55 -0.68
C ASP A 153 -16.43 -20.95 -0.08
N ALA A 154 -16.72 -21.24 1.19
CA ALA A 154 -17.84 -20.64 1.91
C ALA A 154 -17.68 -19.12 2.13
N VAL A 155 -16.44 -18.63 2.23
CA VAL A 155 -16.14 -17.21 2.53
C VAL A 155 -15.91 -16.39 1.26
N LYS A 156 -15.45 -17.04 0.18
CA LYS A 156 -15.08 -16.39 -1.10
C LYS A 156 -16.15 -15.46 -1.67
N PRO A 157 -17.46 -15.81 -1.75
CA PRO A 157 -18.46 -14.90 -2.32
C PRO A 157 -18.59 -13.58 -1.55
N THR A 158 -18.58 -13.64 -0.23
CA THR A 158 -18.66 -12.46 0.64
C THR A 158 -17.44 -11.58 0.49
N ILE A 159 -16.24 -12.18 0.45
CA ILE A 159 -14.99 -11.41 0.30
C ILE A 159 -14.82 -10.88 -1.13
N CYS A 160 -15.25 -11.60 -2.16
CA CYS A 160 -15.19 -11.11 -3.55
C CYS A 160 -15.94 -9.79 -3.72
N ASN A 161 -17.19 -9.73 -3.23
CA ASN A 161 -17.97 -8.48 -3.25
C ASN A 161 -17.28 -7.38 -2.43
N TYR A 162 -16.66 -7.74 -1.30
CA TYR A 162 -15.91 -6.79 -0.49
C TYR A 162 -14.69 -6.22 -1.21
N ILE A 163 -13.92 -7.06 -1.91
CA ILE A 163 -12.75 -6.66 -2.70
C ILE A 163 -13.16 -5.67 -3.80
N ILE A 164 -14.21 -5.99 -4.57
CA ILE A 164 -14.70 -5.13 -5.66
C ILE A 164 -15.10 -3.76 -5.10
N ASN A 165 -15.93 -3.75 -4.05
CA ASN A 165 -16.39 -2.51 -3.43
C ASN A 165 -15.21 -1.66 -2.92
N LYS A 166 -14.23 -2.28 -2.26
CA LYS A 166 -13.06 -1.56 -1.72
C LYS A 166 -12.17 -0.96 -2.81
N ILE A 167 -11.90 -1.70 -3.89
CA ILE A 167 -11.10 -1.18 -5.01
C ILE A 167 -11.84 -0.03 -5.70
N GLU A 168 -13.16 -0.13 -5.87
CA GLU A 168 -13.96 0.97 -6.43
C GLU A 168 -13.98 2.21 -5.53
N GLU A 169 -14.09 2.04 -4.20
CA GLU A 169 -13.99 3.14 -3.24
C GLU A 169 -12.66 3.88 -3.39
N GLU A 170 -11.55 3.14 -3.45
CA GLU A 170 -10.20 3.70 -3.63
C GLU A 170 -10.03 4.40 -4.98
N ALA A 171 -10.62 3.88 -6.07
CA ALA A 171 -10.61 4.53 -7.37
C ALA A 171 -11.42 5.85 -7.37
N LYS A 172 -12.54 5.90 -6.64
CA LYS A 172 -13.42 7.07 -6.55
C LYS A 172 -12.78 8.24 -5.79
N THR A 173 -11.88 7.97 -4.83
CA THR A 173 -11.18 9.05 -4.10
C THR A 173 -10.41 10.02 -5.00
N CYS A 174 -10.07 9.63 -6.24
CA CYS A 174 -9.40 10.50 -7.22
C CYS A 174 -10.34 11.27 -8.15
N LEU A 175 -11.58 10.80 -8.36
CA LEU A 175 -12.52 11.43 -9.29
C LEU A 175 -12.88 12.89 -8.94
N PRO A 176 -13.13 13.29 -7.68
CA PRO A 176 -13.53 14.66 -7.38
C PRO A 176 -12.42 15.70 -7.62
N ASN A 177 -11.14 15.29 -7.62
CA ASN A 177 -10.03 16.21 -7.90
C ASN A 177 -9.89 16.57 -9.38
N VAL A 178 -10.40 15.73 -10.29
CA VAL A 178 -10.36 15.99 -11.74
C VAL A 178 -11.56 16.82 -12.18
N ILE A 179 -12.74 16.62 -11.59
CA ILE A 179 -13.94 17.42 -11.91
C ILE A 179 -13.77 18.86 -11.43
N ASN A 180 -13.28 19.08 -10.20
CA ASN A 180 -12.98 20.43 -9.69
C ASN A 180 -11.89 21.15 -10.51
N ALA A 181 -10.89 20.43 -11.02
CA ALA A 181 -9.87 21.03 -11.88
C ALA A 181 -10.43 21.39 -13.27
N LYS A 182 -11.39 20.61 -13.78
CA LYS A 182 -12.00 20.81 -15.10
C LYS A 182 -13.02 21.94 -15.10
N GLU A 183 -13.85 22.06 -14.07
CA GLU A 183 -14.77 23.19 -13.88
C GLU A 183 -13.99 24.51 -13.76
N HIS A 184 -12.85 24.52 -13.06
CA HIS A 184 -12.04 25.73 -12.91
C HIS A 184 -11.28 26.12 -14.20
N SER A 185 -11.02 25.18 -15.11
CA SER A 185 -10.44 25.46 -16.43
C SER A 185 -11.47 25.89 -17.46
N ASP A 186 -12.69 25.35 -17.40
CA ASP A 186 -13.76 25.67 -18.36
C ASP A 186 -14.40 27.05 -18.05
N GLU A 187 -14.42 27.50 -16.79
CA GLU A 187 -14.86 28.86 -16.45
C GLU A 187 -13.87 29.97 -16.89
N ARG A 188 -12.58 29.65 -17.07
CA ARG A 188 -11.57 30.64 -17.49
C ARG A 188 -11.49 30.87 -19.00
N GLN A 189 -12.19 30.07 -19.81
CA GLN A 189 -12.16 30.19 -21.28
C GLN A 189 -13.42 30.83 -21.89
N SER A 190 -14.44 31.16 -21.09
CA SER A 190 -15.70 31.73 -21.61
C SER A 190 -15.76 33.27 -21.58
N SER A 191 -14.63 33.97 -21.44
CA SER A 191 -14.61 35.45 -21.44
C SER A 191 -13.31 36.00 -22.02
N ASP A 192 -13.11 35.88 -23.33
CA ASP A 192 -12.56 37.00 -24.08
C ASP A 192 -12.90 36.90 -25.57
N SER A 193 -13.53 37.95 -26.10
CA SER A 193 -13.88 38.11 -27.50
C SER A 193 -13.09 39.31 -28.04
N GLY A 194 -12.13 39.09 -28.95
CA GLY A 194 -11.50 40.20 -29.67
C GLY A 194 -10.20 39.92 -30.45
N THR A 195 -10.32 39.34 -31.65
CA THR A 195 -9.55 39.61 -32.90
C THR A 195 -8.01 39.40 -32.99
N PRO A 196 -7.47 39.19 -34.22
CA PRO A 196 -6.41 38.21 -34.48
C PRO A 196 -5.02 38.82 -34.66
N THR A 197 -3.97 38.02 -34.46
CA THR A 197 -2.65 38.29 -35.05
C THR A 197 -1.98 36.99 -35.48
N THR A 198 -1.66 36.98 -36.77
CA THR A 198 -1.00 35.95 -37.56
C THR A 198 0.39 35.59 -37.04
N ALA A 199 0.66 34.29 -36.86
CA ALA A 199 1.95 33.70 -37.21
C ALA A 199 1.74 32.20 -37.49
N ALA A 200 1.94 31.83 -38.74
CA ALA A 200 1.89 30.47 -39.25
C ALA A 200 2.99 29.59 -38.62
N PHE A 201 2.73 28.30 -38.45
CA PHE A 201 3.48 27.23 -39.14
C PHE A 201 2.69 25.91 -39.08
N SER A 202 2.79 25.19 -40.19
CA SER A 202 1.90 24.14 -40.67
C SER A 202 2.11 22.78 -40.00
N PHE A 203 1.02 22.06 -39.69
CA PHE A 203 1.05 20.63 -39.41
C PHE A 203 0.75 19.87 -40.71
N GLY A 204 1.79 19.28 -41.30
CA GLY A 204 1.63 18.35 -42.41
C GLY A 204 1.11 17.02 -41.88
N SER A 205 -0.19 16.77 -42.06
CA SER A 205 -0.78 15.44 -41.99
C SER A 205 -0.45 14.69 -43.26
N ALA A 206 0.08 13.47 -43.14
CA ALA A 206 0.15 12.52 -44.25
C ALA A 206 -0.39 11.17 -43.76
N ASN A 207 -1.66 10.92 -44.06
CA ASN A 207 -2.21 9.59 -44.07
C ASN A 207 -1.76 8.86 -45.34
N ARG A 208 -1.40 7.58 -45.13
CA ARG A 208 -1.40 6.44 -46.06
C ARG A 208 -2.26 6.60 -47.32
N GLU A 209 -1.72 6.17 -48.46
CA GLU A 209 -2.24 5.00 -49.20
C GLU A 209 -1.26 4.51 -50.30
N ASP A 210 -1.02 3.20 -50.28
CA ASP A 210 -0.70 2.22 -51.32
C ASP A 210 -0.01 2.61 -52.65
N MET A 211 1.04 1.84 -52.99
CA MET A 211 1.01 0.96 -54.17
C MET A 211 2.17 -0.04 -54.21
N ILE A 212 1.81 -1.29 -54.45
CA ILE A 212 2.63 -2.46 -54.78
C ILE A 212 3.19 -2.29 -56.21
N ILE A 213 4.39 -2.84 -56.50
CA ILE A 213 4.70 -3.76 -57.63
C ILE A 213 6.23 -3.89 -57.88
N ASN A 214 6.68 -5.14 -57.70
CA ASN A 214 7.64 -6.00 -58.42
C ASN A 214 9.15 -5.68 -58.57
N GLU A 215 9.94 -6.60 -57.98
CA GLU A 215 10.80 -7.65 -58.58
C GLU A 215 11.73 -7.39 -59.78
N ASP A 216 12.91 -8.01 -59.65
CA ASP A 216 14.00 -8.33 -60.60
C ASP A 216 14.80 -7.14 -61.18
N THR A 217 16.11 -6.97 -60.92
CA THR A 217 17.25 -7.87 -61.23
C THR A 217 18.52 -7.28 -60.60
#